data_AF-A0A0G0K5U9-F1
#
_entry.id   AF-A0A0G0K5U9-F1
#
_cell.length_a   1.000
_cell.length_b   1.000
_cell.length_c   1.000
_cell.angle_alpha   90.00
_cell.angle_beta   90.00
_cell.angle_gamma   90.00
#
_symmetry.space_group_name_H-M   'P 1'
#
loop_
_entity.id
_entity.type
_entity.pdbx_description
1 polymer ?
#
loop_
_entity_poly.entity_id
_entity_poly.type
_entity_poly.pdbx_seq_one_letter_code
_entity_poly.pdbx_strand_id
1 'polypeptide(L)'
;MNSGDVESIIFGLKKKRNIITKTLIPFGTFSSISKNKLTGQNIVIKEMPDSISFEGSFWIIKDIIVHFSGSQPFLVAIKHKAIVDGMKSIYNFLWEISNSKR
;
A
#
# COMPACT_ATOMS: atom_id res chain seq x y z
N MET A 1 17.75 21.12 -3.94
CA MET A 1 16.95 20.20 -4.77
C MET A 1 15.50 20.56 -4.60
N ASN A 2 14.81 20.91 -5.68
CA ASN A 2 13.38 21.23 -5.63
C ASN A 2 12.57 19.93 -5.46
N SER A 3 11.44 20.02 -4.79
CA SER A 3 10.52 18.89 -4.57
C SER A 3 10.10 18.18 -5.87
N GLY A 4 9.98 18.92 -6.98
CA GLY A 4 9.66 18.37 -8.30
C GLY A 4 10.72 17.46 -8.92
N ASP A 5 12.01 17.67 -8.61
CA ASP A 5 13.10 16.82 -9.12
C ASP A 5 13.09 15.46 -8.41
N VAL A 6 12.77 15.44 -7.13
CA VAL A 6 12.69 14.21 -6.32
C VAL A 6 11.52 13.34 -6.77
N GLU A 7 10.36 13.95 -7.03
CA GLU A 7 9.18 13.23 -7.51
C GLU A 7 9.46 12.56 -8.87
N SER A 8 10.00 13.30 -9.84
CA SER A 8 10.28 12.76 -11.18
C SER A 8 11.29 11.60 -11.16
N ILE A 9 12.33 11.69 -10.32
CA ILE A 9 13.33 10.63 -10.16
C ILE A 9 12.72 9.39 -9.50
N ILE A 10 11.97 9.55 -8.41
CA ILE A 10 11.39 8.42 -7.66
C ILE A 10 10.31 7.70 -8.48
N PHE A 11 9.41 8.45 -9.13
CA PHE A 11 8.36 7.87 -9.97
C PHE A 11 8.95 7.23 -11.23
N GLY A 12 9.95 7.87 -11.86
CA GLY A 12 10.68 7.31 -13.00
C GLY A 12 11.37 5.98 -12.68
N LEU A 13 11.99 5.86 -11.50
CA LEU A 13 12.68 4.64 -11.05
C LEU A 13 11.72 3.46 -10.83
N LYS A 14 10.51 3.70 -10.27
CA LYS A 14 9.51 2.63 -10.08
C LYS A 14 8.96 2.11 -11.41
N LYS A 15 8.67 3.03 -12.35
CA LYS A 15 8.21 2.69 -13.70
C LYS A 15 9.26 1.90 -14.48
N LYS A 16 10.54 2.28 -14.36
CA LYS A 16 11.69 1.58 -14.97
C LYS A 16 11.90 0.16 -14.43
N ARG A 17 11.52 -0.10 -13.17
CA ARG A 17 11.68 -1.41 -12.51
C ARG A 17 10.46 -2.33 -12.61
N ASN A 18 9.40 -1.90 -13.33
CA ASN A 18 8.14 -2.64 -13.48
C ASN A 18 7.56 -3.16 -12.14
N ILE A 19 7.70 -2.39 -11.06
CA ILE A 19 7.18 -2.79 -9.75
C ILE A 19 5.68 -2.48 -9.72
N ILE A 20 4.86 -3.53 -9.61
CA ILE A 20 3.43 -3.41 -9.37
C ILE A 20 3.21 -3.24 -7.87
N THR A 21 2.60 -2.14 -7.46
CA THR A 21 2.18 -1.95 -6.07
C THR A 21 0.74 -2.44 -5.93
N LYS A 22 0.52 -3.43 -5.06
CA LYS A 22 -0.83 -3.89 -4.72
C LYS A 22 -1.29 -3.18 -3.45
N THR A 23 -2.31 -2.34 -3.56
CA THR A 23 -2.81 -1.52 -2.46
C THR A 23 -4.20 -1.99 -2.07
N LEU A 24 -4.34 -2.36 -0.80
CA LEU A 24 -5.61 -2.75 -0.20
C LEU A 24 -6.13 -1.58 0.65
N ILE A 25 -7.40 -1.23 0.49
CA ILE A 25 -8.02 -0.09 1.20
C ILE A 25 -9.32 -0.50 1.90
N PRO A 26 -9.72 0.21 2.97
CA PRO A 26 -10.99 -0.04 3.63
C PRO A 26 -12.20 0.22 2.73
N PHE A 27 -13.31 -0.46 3.02
CA PHE A 27 -14.58 -0.25 2.33
C PHE A 27 -14.99 1.24 2.30
N GLY A 28 -15.46 1.71 1.14
CA GLY A 28 -15.97 3.07 0.95
C GLY A 28 -14.90 4.16 0.87
N THR A 29 -13.61 3.81 0.89
CA THR A 29 -12.52 4.81 0.90
C THR A 29 -11.96 5.11 -0.49
N PHE A 30 -12.29 4.32 -1.53
CA PHE A 30 -11.75 4.52 -2.88
C PHE A 30 -12.04 5.92 -3.43
N SER A 31 -13.23 6.46 -3.15
CA SER A 31 -13.67 7.79 -3.60
C SER A 31 -12.81 8.93 -3.05
N SER A 32 -12.13 8.73 -1.92
CA SER A 32 -11.24 9.71 -1.30
C SER A 32 -9.85 9.77 -1.95
N ILE A 33 -9.51 8.80 -2.79
CA ILE A 33 -8.20 8.72 -3.43
C ILE A 33 -8.18 9.64 -4.66
N SER A 34 -7.26 10.59 -4.67
CA SER A 34 -7.08 11.49 -5.81
C SER A 34 -6.73 10.72 -7.09
N LYS A 35 -7.57 10.83 -8.12
CA LYS A 35 -7.38 10.19 -9.43
C LYS A 35 -6.04 10.54 -10.08
N ASN A 36 -5.58 11.79 -9.88
CA ASN A 36 -4.30 12.27 -10.41
C ASN A 36 -3.09 11.52 -9.80
N LYS A 37 -3.22 10.97 -8.59
CA LYS A 37 -2.18 10.14 -7.98
C LYS A 37 -2.16 8.73 -8.57
N LEU A 38 -3.25 8.26 -9.16
CA LEU A 38 -3.34 6.94 -9.78
C LEU A 38 -2.82 6.96 -11.22
N THR A 39 -3.07 8.06 -11.93
CA THR A 39 -2.57 8.26 -13.29
C THR A 39 -1.04 8.32 -13.32
N GLY A 40 -0.41 7.33 -13.95
CA GLY A 40 1.05 7.28 -14.14
C GLY A 40 1.80 6.35 -13.18
N GLN A 41 1.14 5.75 -12.20
CA GLN A 41 1.74 4.76 -11.31
C GLN A 41 1.26 3.34 -11.63
N ASN A 42 2.14 2.34 -11.46
CA ASN A 42 1.78 0.93 -11.62
C ASN A 42 1.18 0.39 -10.31
N ILE A 43 -0.03 0.84 -9.97
CA ILE A 43 -0.74 0.48 -8.73
C ILE A 43 -2.03 -0.26 -9.09
N VAL A 44 -2.27 -1.39 -8.43
CA VAL A 44 -3.55 -2.09 -8.43
C VAL A 44 -4.21 -1.85 -7.08
N ILE A 45 -5.42 -1.32 -7.08
CA ILE A 45 -6.18 -1.06 -5.86
C ILE A 45 -7.34 -2.04 -5.74
N LYS A 46 -7.46 -2.64 -4.56
CA LYS A 46 -8.64 -3.41 -4.16
C LYS A 46 -9.24 -2.79 -2.91
N GLU A 47 -10.57 -2.76 -2.87
CA GLU A 47 -11.33 -2.31 -1.71
C GLU A 47 -11.87 -3.53 -0.96
N MET A 48 -11.68 -3.54 0.36
CA MET A 48 -12.14 -4.62 1.22
C MET A 48 -13.67 -4.71 1.26
N PRO A 49 -14.24 -5.91 1.50
CA PRO A 49 -15.67 -6.06 1.77
C PRO A 49 -16.11 -5.23 2.99
N ASP A 50 -17.36 -4.78 2.98
CA ASP A 50 -17.99 -4.04 4.09
C ASP A 50 -18.10 -4.87 5.38
N SER A 51 -18.14 -6.20 5.25
CA SER A 51 -18.20 -7.14 6.37
C SER A 51 -16.89 -7.28 7.14
N ILE A 52 -15.78 -6.70 6.66
CA ILE A 52 -14.46 -6.82 7.29
C ILE A 52 -13.96 -5.46 7.76
N SER A 53 -13.80 -5.33 9.07
CA SER A 53 -13.04 -4.24 9.66
C SER A 53 -11.59 -4.69 9.85
N PHE A 54 -10.68 -4.10 9.08
CA PHE A 54 -9.25 -4.22 9.29
C PHE A 54 -8.65 -2.83 9.44
N GLU A 55 -8.18 -2.53 10.65
CA GLU A 55 -7.58 -1.25 10.99
C GLU A 55 -6.06 -1.40 11.09
N GLY A 56 -5.36 -0.89 10.09
CA GLY A 56 -3.91 -0.93 10.08
C GLY A 56 -3.33 -0.19 8.89
N SER A 57 -2.22 0.49 9.12
CA SER A 57 -1.44 1.16 8.09
C SER A 57 -0.04 0.59 8.07
N PHE A 58 0.27 -0.16 7.02
CA PHE A 58 1.59 -0.72 6.83
C PHE A 58 1.95 -0.94 5.35
N TRP A 59 3.25 -1.04 5.09
CA TRP A 59 3.78 -1.53 3.83
C TRP A 59 4.53 -2.83 4.05
N ILE A 60 4.33 -3.80 3.16
CA ILE A 60 5.16 -4.99 3.07
C ILE A 60 6.14 -4.79 1.94
N ILE A 61 7.43 -4.73 2.26
CA ILE A 61 8.51 -4.56 1.29
C ILE A 61 9.49 -5.71 1.49
N LYS A 62 9.46 -6.70 0.59
CA LYS A 62 10.28 -7.92 0.67
C LYS A 62 10.09 -8.64 2.03
N ASP A 63 11.07 -8.56 2.90
CA ASP A 63 11.19 -9.19 4.22
C ASP A 63 10.98 -8.18 5.37
N ILE A 64 10.39 -7.01 5.06
CA ILE A 64 10.19 -5.91 6.00
C ILE A 64 8.71 -5.53 6.03
N ILE A 65 8.19 -5.31 7.24
CA ILE A 65 6.95 -4.56 7.43
C ILE A 65 7.31 -3.17 7.93
N VAL A 66 6.72 -2.15 7.33
CA VAL A 66 6.78 -0.78 7.82
C VAL A 66 5.41 -0.39 8.32
N HIS A 67 5.22 -0.33 9.64
CA HIS A 67 3.99 0.19 10.25
C HIS A 67 4.11 1.70 10.45
N PHE A 68 3.02 2.42 10.22
CA PHE A 68 3.00 3.88 10.37
C PHE A 68 1.60 4.38 10.71
N SER A 69 1.53 5.58 11.30
CA SER A 69 0.29 6.33 11.47
C SER A 69 0.56 7.83 11.35
N GLY A 70 -0.43 8.56 10.83
CA GLY A 70 -0.43 10.03 10.80
C GLY A 70 -1.26 10.67 11.91
N SER A 71 -2.15 9.92 12.58
CA SER A 71 -3.01 10.45 13.65
C SER A 71 -2.26 10.53 14.98
N GLN A 72 -1.58 9.45 15.37
CA GLN A 72 -0.52 9.44 16.37
C GLN A 72 0.78 9.14 15.62
N PRO A 73 1.61 10.15 15.30
CA PRO A 73 2.75 9.96 14.43
C PRO A 73 3.72 8.90 14.95
N PHE A 74 3.86 7.82 14.20
CA PHE A 74 4.89 6.81 14.45
C PHE A 74 5.32 6.15 13.13
N LEU A 75 6.52 5.57 13.16
CA LEU A 75 7.06 4.76 12.08
C LEU A 75 7.92 3.65 12.67
N VAL A 76 7.61 2.39 12.36
CA VAL A 76 8.36 1.23 12.84
C VAL A 76 8.64 0.29 11.69
N ALA A 77 9.92 -0.09 11.53
CA ALA A 77 10.34 -1.12 10.59
C ALA A 77 10.61 -2.43 11.32
N ILE A 78 9.88 -3.49 10.96
CA ILE A 78 9.99 -4.81 11.55
C ILE A 78 10.68 -5.74 10.55
N LYS A 79 11.82 -6.31 10.96
CA LYS A 79 12.59 -7.31 10.20
C LYS A 79 12.63 -8.64 10.94
N HIS A 80 11.45 -9.24 11.12
CA HIS A 80 11.30 -10.52 11.81
C HIS A 80 10.51 -11.49 10.93
N LYS A 81 11.16 -12.59 10.50
CA LYS A 81 10.62 -13.51 9.50
C LYS A 81 9.19 -13.97 9.82
N ALA A 82 8.93 -14.47 11.02
CA ALA A 82 7.62 -14.99 11.37
C ALA A 82 6.52 -13.91 11.37
N ILE A 83 6.85 -12.68 11.77
CA ILE A 83 5.89 -11.57 11.79
C ILE A 83 5.58 -11.14 10.36
N VAL A 84 6.62 -11.02 9.53
CA VAL A 84 6.52 -10.66 8.12
C VAL A 84 5.68 -11.69 7.36
N ASP A 85 5.96 -12.98 7.54
CA ASP A 85 5.25 -14.06 6.86
C ASP A 85 3.79 -14.16 7.34
N GLY A 86 3.53 -13.95 8.63
CA GLY A 86 2.17 -13.87 9.18
C GLY A 86 1.37 -12.72 8.57
N MET A 87 1.91 -11.50 8.55
CA MET A 87 1.22 -10.34 7.97
C MET A 87 1.06 -10.43 6.45
N LYS A 88 2.01 -11.04 5.73
CA LYS A 88 1.82 -11.38 4.31
C LYS A 88 0.65 -12.31 4.10
N SER A 89 0.48 -13.30 4.97
CA SER A 89 -0.63 -14.26 4.88
C SER A 89 -1.97 -13.57 5.11
N ILE A 90 -2.07 -12.70 6.12
CA ILE A 90 -3.26 -11.88 6.37
C ILE A 90 -3.55 -10.98 5.16
N TYR A 91 -2.54 -10.27 4.66
CA TYR A 91 -2.68 -9.41 3.49
C TYR A 91 -3.17 -10.19 2.27
N ASN A 92 -2.58 -11.36 1.97
CA ASN A 92 -2.97 -12.17 0.83
C ASN A 92 -4.42 -12.66 0.97
N PHE A 93 -4.83 -13.12 2.15
CA PHE A 93 -6.21 -13.51 2.42
C PHE A 93 -7.18 -12.34 2.14
N LEU A 94 -6.91 -11.17 2.71
CA LEU A 94 -7.73 -9.98 2.51
C LEU A 94 -7.74 -9.55 1.04
N TRP A 95 -6.61 -9.67 0.34
CA TRP A 95 -6.49 -9.34 -1.07
C TRP A 95 -7.37 -10.22 -1.97
N GLU A 96 -7.43 -11.53 -1.69
CA GLU A 96 -8.21 -12.48 -2.50
C GLU A 96 -9.72 -12.23 -2.38
N ILE A 97 -10.21 -11.95 -1.17
CA ILE A 97 -11.64 -11.69 -0.93
C ILE A 97 -12.08 -10.26 -1.30
N SER A 98 -11.14 -9.38 -1.67
CA SER A 98 -11.41 -7.98 -1.99
C SER A 98 -11.70 -7.76 -3.47
N ASN A 99 -12.50 -6.73 -3.74
CA ASN A 99 -12.95 -6.39 -5.08
C ASN A 99 -12.03 -5.35 -5.72
N SER A 100 -11.65 -5.60 -6.98
CA SER A 100 -10.91 -4.63 -7.77
C SER A 100 -11.77 -3.40 -8.05
N LYS A 101 -11.23 -2.21 -7.78
CA LYS A 101 -11.79 -0.93 -8.21
C LYS A 101 -10.93 -0.38 -9.34
N ARG A 102 -11.57 0.12 -10.40
CA ARG A 102 -10.93 0.82 -11.52
C ARG A 102 -11.40 2.26 -11.54
#